data_AF-A0AAU1ZLK0-F1
#
_entry.id   AF-A0AAU1ZLK0-F1
#
_cell.length_a   1.000
_cell.length_b   1.000
_cell.length_c   1.000
_cell.angle_alpha   90.00
_cell.angle_beta   90.00
_cell.angle_gamma   90.00
#
_symmetry.space_group_name_H-M   'P 1'
#
loop_
_entity.id
_entity.type
_entity.pdbx_description
1 polymer ?
#
loop_
_entity_poly.entity_id
_entity_poly.type
_entity_poly.pdbx_seq_one_letter_code
_entity_poly.pdbx_strand_id
1 'polypeptide(L)'
;MRKTNGLKVSALAAVVLAGLLSACGEQEPDPERVAAWREDYCSDLAAWQRITHDPPEKGYGNEPALTAAAVISAAKVVDREHLDHAGSHILNDTAQAVSHDDRDAEGRVSAYCSAVGFETLMKY
;
A
#
# COMPACT_ATOMS: atom_id res chain seq x y z
N MET A 1 21.09 -61.75 44.29
CA MET A 1 21.96 -61.13 43.27
C MET A 1 22.37 -59.73 43.74
N ARG A 2 23.65 -59.37 43.51
CA ARG A 2 24.46 -58.12 43.73
C ARG A 2 23.73 -56.80 44.08
N LYS A 3 24.14 -55.99 45.08
CA LYS A 3 25.38 -55.20 45.36
C LYS A 3 25.46 -53.83 44.63
N THR A 4 25.85 -52.82 45.43
CA THR A 4 26.48 -51.49 45.18
C THR A 4 25.64 -50.24 44.87
N ASN A 5 25.58 -49.35 45.89
CA ASN A 5 26.17 -48.00 45.98
C ASN A 5 26.26 -47.11 44.73
N GLY A 6 25.89 -45.83 44.91
CA GLY A 6 26.56 -44.72 44.20
C GLY A 6 25.74 -43.44 44.14
N LEU A 7 25.91 -42.55 45.12
CA LEU A 7 25.59 -41.12 44.94
C LEU A 7 26.54 -40.55 43.89
N LYS A 8 26.02 -40.00 42.79
CA LYS A 8 26.74 -39.07 41.93
C LYS A 8 25.82 -37.91 41.55
N VAL A 9 26.03 -36.80 42.24
CA VAL A 9 25.61 -35.48 41.82
C VAL A 9 26.40 -35.18 40.54
N SER A 10 25.71 -35.09 39.41
CA SER A 10 26.23 -34.45 38.21
C SER A 10 25.23 -33.38 37.80
N ALA A 11 25.57 -32.15 38.16
CA ALA A 11 25.01 -30.95 37.56
C ALA A 11 25.24 -31.02 36.04
N LEU A 12 24.15 -31.09 35.28
CA LEU A 12 24.17 -30.78 33.86
C LEU A 12 23.45 -29.45 33.69
N ALA A 13 24.27 -28.47 33.35
CA ALA A 13 23.91 -27.12 33.01
C ALA A 13 22.93 -27.08 31.83
N ALA A 14 22.01 -26.12 31.93
CA ALA A 14 21.40 -25.31 30.89
C ALA A 14 21.55 -25.76 29.42
N VAL A 15 20.43 -25.86 28.72
CA VAL A 15 20.05 -24.88 27.68
C VAL A 15 18.52 -24.76 27.69
N VAL A 16 17.98 -23.72 28.32
CA VAL A 16 16.63 -23.26 27.94
C VAL A 16 16.82 -22.68 26.55
N LEU A 17 16.44 -23.44 25.52
CA LEU A 17 16.26 -22.90 24.18
C LEU A 17 15.08 -21.93 24.25
N ALA A 18 15.37 -20.72 24.72
CA ALA A 18 14.63 -19.53 24.33
C ALA A 18 14.88 -19.37 22.83
N GLY A 19 14.19 -20.20 22.04
CA GLY A 19 13.97 -19.98 20.63
C GLY A 19 13.10 -18.74 20.50
N LEU A 20 13.72 -17.59 20.71
CA LEU A 20 13.41 -16.40 19.93
C LEU A 20 13.65 -16.82 18.49
N LEU A 21 12.62 -17.43 17.88
CA LEU A 21 12.39 -17.26 16.46
C LEU A 21 12.11 -15.76 16.32
N SER A 22 13.20 -14.98 16.28
CA SER A 22 13.17 -13.61 15.84
C SER A 22 12.55 -13.67 14.47
N ALA A 23 11.26 -13.35 14.45
CA ALA A 23 10.49 -13.11 13.27
C ALA A 23 11.37 -12.25 12.36
N CYS A 24 11.82 -12.82 11.25
CA CYS A 24 11.97 -12.06 10.03
C CYS A 24 10.55 -11.67 9.61
N GLY A 25 9.88 -10.88 10.44
CA GLY A 25 8.58 -10.33 10.17
C GLY A 25 8.86 -9.04 9.44
N GLU A 26 8.57 -9.03 8.14
CA GLU A 26 8.25 -7.78 7.47
C GLU A 26 7.21 -7.08 8.36
N GLN A 27 7.61 -5.96 8.96
CA GLN A 27 6.75 -5.18 9.83
C GLN A 27 5.61 -4.67 8.97
N GLU A 28 4.44 -5.32 9.04
CA GLU A 28 3.25 -4.83 8.36
C GLU A 28 3.00 -3.37 8.79
N PRO A 29 2.70 -2.47 7.84
CA PRO A 29 2.45 -1.08 8.15
C PRO A 29 1.26 -0.95 9.10
N ASP A 30 1.32 0.02 10.00
CA ASP A 30 0.22 0.28 10.91
C ASP A 30 -1.04 0.73 10.14
N PRO A 31 -2.25 0.45 10.65
CA PRO A 31 -3.50 0.75 9.93
C PRO A 31 -3.71 2.24 9.63
N GLU A 32 -3.22 3.14 10.48
CA GLU A 32 -3.35 4.59 10.28
C GLU A 32 -2.52 5.04 9.07
N ARG A 33 -1.30 4.51 8.94
CA ARG A 33 -0.42 4.76 7.80
C ARG A 33 -0.98 4.20 6.50
N VAL A 34 -1.57 3.00 6.54
CA VAL A 34 -2.27 2.42 5.38
C VAL A 34 -3.43 3.31 4.93
N ALA A 35 -4.23 3.81 5.88
CA ALA A 35 -5.33 4.72 5.57
C ALA A 35 -4.82 6.04 4.95
N ALA A 36 -3.75 6.62 5.50
CA ALA A 36 -3.15 7.84 4.99
C ALA A 36 -2.66 7.68 3.54
N TRP A 37 -1.97 6.59 3.21
CA TRP A 37 -1.50 6.34 1.84
C TRP A 37 -2.64 6.19 0.82
N ARG A 38 -3.75 5.57 1.23
CA ARG A 38 -4.95 5.46 0.40
C ARG A 38 -5.64 6.81 0.23
N GLU A 39 -5.74 7.58 1.31
CA GLU A 39 -6.31 8.92 1.28
C GLU A 39 -5.52 9.85 0.36
N ASP A 40 -4.19 9.86 0.48
CA ASP A 40 -3.30 10.66 -0.37
C ASP A 40 -3.52 10.30 -1.85
N TYR A 41 -3.50 9.00 -2.17
CA TYR A 41 -3.71 8.53 -3.53
C TYR A 41 -5.08 8.92 -4.09
N CYS A 42 -6.17 8.65 -3.36
CA CYS A 42 -7.52 8.93 -3.83
C CYS A 42 -7.83 10.42 -3.91
N SER A 43 -7.21 11.23 -3.04
CA SER A 43 -7.33 12.70 -3.09
C SER A 43 -6.61 13.28 -4.30
N ASP A 44 -5.39 12.82 -4.58
CA ASP A 44 -4.63 13.24 -5.75
C ASP A 44 -5.33 12.81 -7.05
N LEU A 45 -5.85 11.58 -7.11
CA LEU A 45 -6.63 11.08 -8.24
C LEU A 45 -7.84 11.98 -8.50
N ALA A 46 -8.65 12.26 -7.47
CA ALA A 46 -9.82 13.13 -7.59
C ALA A 46 -9.47 14.57 -8.00
N ALA A 47 -8.31 15.08 -7.58
CA ALA A 47 -7.83 16.40 -8.01
C ALA A 47 -7.48 16.40 -9.50
N TRP A 48 -6.72 15.40 -9.96
CA TRP A 48 -6.38 15.25 -11.37
C TRP A 48 -7.62 15.07 -12.25
N GLN A 49 -8.59 14.25 -11.85
CA GLN A 49 -9.83 14.03 -12.59
C GLN A 49 -10.65 15.33 -12.74
N ARG A 50 -10.80 16.11 -11.66
CA ARG A 50 -11.49 17.41 -11.72
C ARG A 50 -10.82 18.37 -12.70
N ILE A 51 -9.50 18.47 -12.64
CA ILE A 51 -8.72 19.34 -13.53
C ILE A 51 -8.84 18.90 -14.99
N THR A 52 -8.87 17.59 -15.23
CA THR A 52 -8.89 17.01 -16.58
C THR A 52 -10.28 17.09 -17.21
N HIS A 53 -11.34 16.81 -16.45
CA HIS A 53 -12.70 16.71 -16.98
C HIS A 53 -13.51 18.00 -16.84
N ASP A 54 -13.22 18.82 -15.82
CA ASP A 54 -13.86 20.12 -15.59
C ASP A 54 -12.84 21.28 -15.61
N PRO A 55 -12.14 21.51 -16.75
CA PRO A 55 -11.15 22.57 -16.82
C PRO A 55 -11.79 23.98 -16.71
N PRO A 56 -11.16 24.93 -16.00
CA PRO A 56 -11.62 26.27 -15.78
C PRO A 56 -11.44 27.08 -17.06
N GLU A 57 -12.28 28.11 -17.21
CA GLU A 57 -12.27 28.99 -18.38
C GLU A 57 -10.93 29.71 -18.59
N LYS A 58 -10.14 29.91 -17.51
CA LYS A 58 -8.77 30.39 -17.58
C LYS A 58 -7.84 29.21 -17.31
N GLY A 59 -7.12 28.78 -18.35
CA GLY A 59 -6.35 27.54 -18.36
C GLY A 59 -5.32 27.38 -17.23
N TYR A 60 -5.00 26.12 -16.95
CA TYR A 60 -4.24 25.64 -15.79
C TYR A 60 -2.71 25.71 -15.87
N GLY A 61 -2.13 26.36 -16.89
CA GLY A 61 -0.68 26.36 -17.08
C GLY A 61 -0.09 24.92 -17.07
N ASN A 62 0.77 24.62 -16.09
CA ASN A 62 1.40 23.31 -15.88
C ASN A 62 0.73 22.44 -14.79
N GLU A 63 -0.38 22.87 -14.18
CA GLU A 63 -1.06 22.11 -13.12
C GLU A 63 -1.51 20.69 -13.53
N PRO A 64 -1.99 20.41 -14.76
CA PRO A 64 -2.43 19.06 -15.12
C PRO A 64 -1.27 18.05 -15.11
N ALA A 65 -0.08 18.49 -15.55
CA ALA A 65 1.11 17.64 -15.53
C ALA A 65 1.66 17.42 -14.11
N LEU A 66 1.61 18.45 -13.26
CA LEU A 66 2.02 18.34 -11.86
C LEU A 66 1.10 17.42 -11.06
N THR A 67 -0.22 17.52 -11.29
CA THR A 67 -1.19 16.64 -10.64
C THR A 67 -1.07 15.21 -11.13
N ALA A 68 -0.89 14.96 -12.43
CA ALA A 68 -0.59 13.63 -12.94
C ALA A 68 0.66 13.01 -12.29
N ALA A 69 1.73 13.79 -12.11
CA ALA A 69 2.96 13.34 -11.45
C ALA A 69 2.75 13.02 -9.95
N ALA A 70 1.91 13.80 -9.25
CA ALA A 70 1.54 13.54 -7.86
C ALA A 70 0.78 12.22 -7.73
N VAL A 71 -0.25 12.00 -8.59
CA VAL A 71 -1.05 10.77 -8.60
C VAL A 71 -0.16 9.55 -8.84
N ILE A 72 0.75 9.60 -9.82
CA ILE A 72 1.71 8.51 -10.08
C ILE A 72 2.61 8.27 -8.86
N SER A 73 3.05 9.32 -8.17
CA SER A 73 3.92 9.19 -7.00
C SER A 73 3.18 8.53 -5.83
N ALA A 74 1.93 8.89 -5.59
CA ALA A 74 1.08 8.23 -4.60
C ALA A 74 0.79 6.77 -4.99
N ALA A 75 0.52 6.50 -6.27
CA ALA A 75 0.29 5.12 -6.76
C ALA A 75 1.49 4.20 -6.53
N LYS A 76 2.72 4.72 -6.67
CA LYS A 76 3.95 3.96 -6.34
C LYS A 76 4.03 3.57 -4.88
N VAL A 77 3.48 4.37 -3.97
CA VAL A 77 3.41 4.04 -2.55
C VAL A 77 2.39 2.92 -2.35
N VAL A 78 1.19 3.05 -2.90
CA VAL A 78 0.15 2.01 -2.82
C VAL A 78 0.63 0.66 -3.37
N ASP A 79 1.30 0.67 -4.52
CA ASP A 79 1.88 -0.52 -5.18
C ASP A 79 3.01 -1.15 -4.37
N ARG A 80 3.99 -0.34 -3.91
CA ARG A 80 5.13 -0.82 -3.10
C ARG A 80 4.68 -1.46 -1.80
N GLU A 81 3.66 -0.89 -1.17
CA GLU A 81 3.12 -1.36 0.11
C GLU A 81 2.05 -2.45 -0.08
N HIS A 82 1.83 -2.90 -1.32
CA HIS A 82 0.87 -3.97 -1.68
C HIS A 82 -0.54 -3.71 -1.13
N LEU A 83 -0.96 -2.44 -1.16
CA LEU A 83 -2.27 -1.99 -0.65
C LEU A 83 -3.37 -2.10 -1.69
N ASP A 84 -3.00 -2.51 -2.89
CA ASP A 84 -3.88 -2.83 -3.98
C ASP A 84 -4.31 -4.30 -3.90
N HIS A 85 -5.41 -4.65 -4.57
CA HIS A 85 -5.96 -6.00 -4.46
C HIS A 85 -5.07 -7.00 -5.22
N ALA A 86 -5.02 -8.27 -4.81
CA ALA A 86 -4.22 -9.27 -5.52
C ALA A 86 -4.61 -9.35 -7.02
N GLY A 87 -3.68 -8.98 -7.91
CA GLY A 87 -3.88 -8.91 -9.35
C GLY A 87 -4.35 -7.56 -9.88
N SER A 88 -4.52 -6.56 -9.02
CA SER A 88 -4.61 -5.16 -9.44
C SER A 88 -3.23 -4.67 -9.90
N HIS A 89 -3.25 -3.66 -10.77
CA HIS A 89 -2.03 -2.99 -11.23
C HIS A 89 -2.19 -1.48 -11.02
N ILE A 90 -2.45 -1.05 -9.78
CA ILE A 90 -2.82 0.33 -9.44
C ILE A 90 -1.85 1.35 -10.06
N LEU A 91 -0.54 1.07 -10.02
CA LEU A 91 0.48 1.94 -10.60
C LEU A 91 0.40 1.98 -12.14
N ASN A 92 0.25 0.83 -12.78
CA ASN A 92 0.14 0.77 -14.23
C ASN A 92 -1.16 1.43 -14.71
N ASP A 93 -2.29 1.11 -14.10
CA ASP A 93 -3.59 1.69 -14.45
C ASP A 93 -3.60 3.20 -14.21
N THR A 94 -3.00 3.68 -13.12
CA THR A 94 -2.79 5.11 -12.91
C THR A 94 -1.97 5.73 -14.04
N ALA A 95 -0.84 5.10 -14.43
CA ALA A 95 0.00 5.61 -15.50
C ALA A 95 -0.72 5.64 -16.85
N GLN A 96 -1.51 4.61 -17.17
CA GLN A 96 -2.34 4.57 -18.38
C GLN A 96 -3.41 5.66 -18.37
N ALA A 97 -4.13 5.84 -17.26
CA ALA A 97 -5.13 6.87 -17.12
C ALA A 97 -4.54 8.28 -17.34
N VAL A 98 -3.47 8.63 -16.62
CA VAL A 98 -2.97 10.02 -16.62
C VAL A 98 -2.05 10.35 -17.80
N SER A 99 -1.38 9.37 -18.39
CA SER A 99 -0.40 9.61 -19.47
C SER A 99 -0.95 9.30 -20.86
N HIS A 100 -1.97 8.43 -20.94
CA HIS A 100 -2.52 7.93 -22.20
C HIS A 100 -4.02 8.19 -22.35
N ASP A 101 -4.66 8.88 -21.38
CA ASP A 101 -6.11 9.16 -21.36
C ASP A 101 -6.94 7.87 -21.49
N ASP A 102 -6.42 6.76 -20.95
CA ASP A 102 -7.10 5.46 -20.94
C ASP A 102 -8.25 5.49 -19.93
N ARG A 103 -9.47 5.55 -20.46
CA ARG A 103 -10.71 5.63 -19.67
C ARG A 103 -11.08 4.34 -18.94
N ASP A 104 -10.68 3.19 -19.49
CA ASP A 104 -10.90 1.93 -18.79
C ASP A 104 -9.94 1.82 -17.60
N ALA A 105 -8.71 2.29 -17.75
CA ALA A 105 -7.74 2.39 -16.66
C ALA A 105 -8.19 3.40 -15.60
N GLU A 106 -8.68 4.57 -16.02
CA GLU A 106 -9.29 5.56 -15.12
C GLU A 106 -10.44 4.95 -14.31
N GLY A 107 -11.37 4.25 -14.96
CA GLY A 107 -12.47 3.59 -14.28
C GLY A 107 -12.03 2.54 -13.26
N ARG A 108 -10.96 1.78 -13.54
CA ARG A 108 -10.40 0.81 -12.59
C ARG A 108 -9.81 1.48 -11.35
N VAL A 109 -9.08 2.59 -11.50
CA VAL A 109 -8.51 3.31 -10.35
C VAL A 109 -9.59 4.05 -9.55
N SER A 110 -10.63 4.59 -10.21
CA SER A 110 -11.83 5.12 -9.53
C SER A 110 -12.55 4.03 -8.72
N ALA A 111 -12.69 2.84 -9.29
CA ALA A 111 -13.32 1.70 -8.62
C ALA A 111 -12.53 1.25 -7.38
N TYR A 112 -11.19 1.26 -7.44
CA TYR A 112 -10.34 1.02 -6.28
C TYR A 112 -10.61 2.02 -5.15
N CYS A 113 -10.60 3.32 -5.45
CA CYS A 113 -10.84 4.35 -4.45
C CYS A 113 -12.25 4.27 -3.85
N SER A 114 -13.24 3.89 -4.65
CA SER A 114 -14.59 3.62 -4.15
C SER A 114 -14.63 2.40 -3.23
N ALA A 115 -13.92 1.32 -3.59
CA ALA A 115 -13.88 0.09 -2.78
C ALA A 115 -13.18 0.27 -1.43
N VAL A 116 -12.24 1.21 -1.33
CA VAL A 116 -11.51 1.52 -0.09
C VAL A 116 -12.11 2.69 0.72
N GLY A 117 -13.32 3.15 0.36
CA GLY A 117 -14.13 4.08 1.16
C GLY A 117 -14.04 5.56 0.77
N PHE A 118 -13.56 5.86 -0.44
CA PHE A 118 -13.45 7.21 -0.98
C PHE A 118 -14.41 7.44 -2.15
N GLU A 119 -15.54 6.74 -2.20
CA GLU A 119 -16.54 6.82 -3.28
C GLU A 119 -17.07 8.24 -3.47
N THR A 120 -17.12 9.06 -2.41
CA THR A 120 -17.58 10.46 -2.50
C THR A 120 -16.61 11.37 -3.24
N LEU A 121 -15.34 10.97 -3.37
CA LEU A 121 -14.33 11.70 -4.14
C LEU A 121 -14.39 11.33 -5.63
N MET A 122 -14.83 10.11 -5.95
CA MET A 122 -14.83 9.57 -7.31
C MET A 122 -16.11 9.98 -8.03
N LYS A 123 -16.00 10.96 -8.93
CA LYS A 123 -17.12 11.44 -9.74
C LYS A 123 -17.05 11.03 -11.21
N TYR A 124 -15.93 10.43 -11.60
CA TYR A 124 -15.56 10.15 -12.98
C TYR A 124 -15.13 8.69 -13.12
#